data_AF-A0A9P3AX30-F1
#
_entry.id   AF-A0A9P3AX30-F1
#
_cell.length_a   1.000
_cell.length_b   1.000
_cell.length_c   1.000
_cell.angle_alpha   90.00
_cell.angle_beta   90.00
_cell.angle_gamma   90.00
#
_symmetry.space_group_name_H-M   'P 1'
#
loop_
_entity.id
_entity.type
_entity.pdbx_description
1 polymer ?
#
loop_
_entity_poly.entity_id
_entity_poly.type
_entity_poly.pdbx_seq_one_letter_code
_entity_poly.pdbx_strand_id
1 'polypeptide(L)'
;MNAIPKWTQDEAIDFECAREVITDLRAILTGQIYEETSKEHPDAEKLERLHAESSRLFRERAGLHVKDQANVARVLAEYGAQVRSWRAERAEHHAVAV
;
A
#
# COMPACT_ATOMS: atom_id res chain seq x y z
N MET A 1 6.03 0.91 -38.65
CA MET A 1 5.04 -0.02 -38.08
C MET A 1 4.76 0.46 -36.66
N ASN A 2 3.53 0.87 -36.35
CA ASN A 2 3.13 1.20 -34.98
C ASN A 2 2.90 -0.14 -34.26
N ALA A 3 3.71 -0.45 -33.26
CA ALA A 3 3.49 -1.65 -32.45
C ALA A 3 2.16 -1.49 -31.70
N ILE A 4 1.26 -2.46 -31.84
CA ILE A 4 0.05 -2.53 -31.01
C ILE A 4 0.53 -2.78 -29.57
N PRO A 5 0.15 -1.93 -28.59
CA PRO A 5 0.49 -2.14 -27.20
C PRO A 5 0.06 -3.54 -26.73
N LYS A 6 0.89 -4.20 -25.92
CA LYS A 6 0.61 -5.55 -25.39
C LYS A 6 -0.51 -5.58 -24.33
N TRP A 7 -1.03 -4.41 -23.97
CA TRP A 7 -2.08 -4.15 -22.99
C TRP A 7 -2.80 -2.84 -23.34
N THR A 8 -4.03 -2.70 -22.88
CA THR A 8 -4.81 -1.46 -23.06
C THR A 8 -4.26 -0.34 -22.17
N GLN A 9 -4.66 0.90 -22.46
CA GLN A 9 -4.29 2.02 -21.61
C GLN A 9 -4.87 1.87 -20.19
N ASP A 10 -6.13 1.43 -20.08
CA ASP A 10 -6.79 1.21 -18.79
C ASP A 10 -6.08 0.14 -17.96
N GLU A 11 -5.64 -0.96 -18.60
CA GLU A 11 -4.84 -1.99 -17.94
C GLU A 11 -3.52 -1.46 -17.37
N ALA A 12 -2.84 -0.57 -18.11
CA ALA A 12 -1.62 0.06 -17.62
C ALA A 12 -1.89 1.00 -16.44
N ILE A 13 -2.98 1.77 -16.51
CA ILE A 13 -3.39 2.69 -15.44
C ILE A 13 -3.71 1.91 -14.17
N ASP A 14 -4.56 0.89 -14.26
CA ASP A 14 -4.96 0.07 -13.10
C ASP A 14 -3.75 -0.62 -12.47
N PHE A 15 -2.83 -1.14 -13.29
CA PHE A 15 -1.61 -1.77 -12.82
C PHE A 15 -0.71 -0.78 -12.05
N GLU A 16 -0.47 0.42 -12.58
CA GLU A 16 0.35 1.41 -11.88
C GLU A 16 -0.34 1.93 -10.62
N CYS A 17 -1.66 2.16 -10.66
CA CYS A 17 -2.45 2.49 -9.48
C CYS A 17 -2.35 1.41 -8.40
N ALA A 18 -2.40 0.13 -8.77
CA ALA A 18 -2.26 -0.97 -7.83
C ALA A 18 -0.87 -1.01 -7.19
N ARG A 19 0.19 -0.78 -7.97
CA ARG A 19 1.56 -0.66 -7.43
C ARG A 19 1.70 0.50 -6.47
N GLU A 20 1.09 1.63 -6.79
CA GLU A 20 1.16 2.82 -5.95
C GLU A 20 0.40 2.66 -4.64
N VAL A 21 -0.77 2.03 -4.67
CA VAL A 21 -1.52 1.68 -3.46
C VAL A 21 -0.70 0.79 -2.51
N ILE A 22 0.08 -0.17 -3.04
CA ILE A 22 0.99 -0.97 -2.20
C ILE A 22 2.14 -0.11 -1.67
N THR A 23 2.67 0.83 -2.46
CA THR A 23 3.68 1.80 -2.00
C THR A 23 3.15 2.63 -0.82
N ASP A 24 1.92 3.14 -0.92
CA ASP A 24 1.23 3.90 0.12
C ASP A 24 1.12 3.11 1.43
N LEU A 25 0.67 1.84 1.38
CA LEU A 25 0.59 0.98 2.56
C LEU A 25 1.97 0.77 3.20
N ARG A 26 3.02 0.60 2.41
CA ARG A 26 4.39 0.47 2.94
C ARG A 26 4.88 1.76 3.59
N ALA A 27 4.51 2.92 3.07
CA ALA A 27 4.81 4.21 3.70
C ALA A 27 4.10 4.33 5.06
N ILE A 28 2.84 3.92 5.14
CA ILE A 28 2.07 3.84 6.39
C ILE A 28 2.79 2.95 7.42
N LEU A 29 3.17 1.73 7.03
CA LEU A 29 3.87 0.79 7.91
C LEU A 29 5.23 1.37 8.35
N THR A 30 5.93 2.06 7.47
CA THR A 30 7.21 2.73 7.81
C THR A 30 6.99 3.79 8.89
N GLY A 31 5.93 4.60 8.79
CA GLY A 31 5.54 5.54 9.82
C GLY A 31 5.21 4.85 11.15
N GLN A 32 4.43 3.77 11.12
CA GLN A 32 4.09 3.00 12.33
C GLN A 32 5.30 2.34 12.99
N ILE A 33 6.27 1.85 12.21
CA ILE A 33 7.54 1.33 12.72
C ILE A 33 8.31 2.46 13.40
N TYR A 34 8.42 3.62 12.75
CA TYR A 34 9.09 4.78 13.34
C TYR A 34 8.43 5.22 14.67
N GLU A 35 7.10 5.32 14.70
CA GLU A 35 6.33 5.65 15.89
C GLU A 35 6.58 4.65 17.03
N GLU A 36 6.60 3.34 16.73
CA GLU A 36 6.80 2.29 17.72
C GLU A 36 8.24 2.24 18.24
N THR A 37 9.23 2.34 17.34
CA THR A 37 10.65 2.35 17.70
C THR A 37 11.06 3.57 18.53
N SER A 38 10.30 4.67 18.43
CA SER A 38 10.57 5.92 19.16
C SER A 38 10.04 5.92 20.60
N LYS A 39 9.34 4.86 21.04
CA LYS A 39 8.83 4.75 22.42
C LYS A 39 9.96 4.43 23.40
N GLU A 40 9.77 4.79 24.67
CA GLU A 40 10.69 4.42 25.76
C GLU A 40 10.78 2.88 25.93
N HIS A 41 9.66 2.19 25.72
CA HIS A 41 9.59 0.73 25.72
C HIS A 41 8.88 0.25 24.44
N PRO A 42 9.61 0.07 23.32
CA PRO A 42 9.03 -0.44 22.07
C PRO A 42 8.47 -1.86 22.24
N ASP A 43 7.31 -2.12 21.63
CA ASP A 43 6.74 -3.47 21.55
C ASP A 43 7.43 -4.27 20.43
N ALA A 44 8.32 -5.19 20.83
CA ALA A 44 9.07 -6.04 19.91
C ALA A 44 8.16 -6.92 19.03
N GLU A 45 7.07 -7.47 19.58
CA GLU A 45 6.17 -8.31 18.78
C GLU A 45 5.41 -7.47 17.74
N LYS A 46 5.04 -6.24 18.10
CA LYS A 46 4.42 -5.32 17.15
C LYS A 46 5.40 -4.94 16.03
N LEU A 47 6.66 -4.64 16.36
CA LEU A 47 7.68 -4.34 15.36
C LEU A 47 7.88 -5.51 14.39
N GLU A 48 7.98 -6.74 14.90
CA GLU A 48 8.09 -7.93 14.06
C GLU A 48 6.89 -8.08 13.10
N ARG A 49 5.66 -7.87 13.59
CA ARG A 49 4.46 -7.88 12.74
C ARG A 49 4.52 -6.82 11.64
N LEU A 50 4.91 -5.59 11.97
CA LEU A 50 5.00 -4.48 11.02
C LEU A 50 6.08 -4.74 9.95
N HIS A 51 7.24 -5.27 10.35
CA HIS A 51 8.32 -5.63 9.42
C HIS A 51 7.95 -6.80 8.52
N ALA A 52 7.29 -7.83 9.06
CA ALA A 52 6.80 -8.96 8.29
C ALA A 52 5.80 -8.50 7.22
N GLU A 53 4.86 -7.63 7.58
CA GLU A 53 3.86 -7.10 6.67
C GLU A 53 4.49 -6.21 5.58
N SER A 54 5.41 -5.31 5.95
CA SER A 54 6.13 -4.48 4.97
C SER A 54 6.91 -5.32 3.95
N SER A 55 7.51 -6.42 4.42
CA SER A 55 8.22 -7.38 3.58
C SER A 55 7.27 -8.18 2.68
N ARG A 56 6.08 -8.55 3.17
CA ARG A 56 5.04 -9.22 2.40
C ARG A 56 4.57 -8.32 1.25
N LEU A 57 4.23 -7.07 1.54
CA LEU A 57 3.80 -6.08 0.55
C LEU A 57 4.90 -5.76 -0.47
N PHE A 58 6.16 -5.70 -0.05
CA PHE A 58 7.28 -5.54 -0.99
C PHE A 58 7.34 -6.67 -2.02
N ARG A 59 7.22 -7.93 -1.57
CA ARG A 59 7.20 -9.10 -2.46
C ARG A 59 5.97 -9.13 -3.35
N GLU A 60 4.80 -8.80 -2.81
CA GLU A 60 3.55 -8.76 -3.56
C GLU A 60 3.60 -7.72 -4.69
N ARG A 61 4.10 -6.51 -4.40
CA ARG A 61 4.31 -5.47 -5.42
C ARG A 61 5.30 -5.90 -6.50
N ALA A 62 6.37 -6.60 -6.11
CA ALA A 62 7.36 -7.11 -7.06
C ALA A 62 6.80 -8.24 -7.95
N GLY A 63 5.84 -9.01 -7.43
CA GLY A 63 5.17 -10.10 -8.16
C GLY A 63 3.94 -9.65 -8.97
N LEU A 64 3.47 -8.41 -8.80
CA LEU A 64 2.31 -7.90 -9.53
C LEU A 64 2.60 -7.83 -11.03
N HIS A 65 1.62 -8.20 -11.85
CA HIS A 65 1.76 -8.20 -13.30
C HIS A 65 0.53 -7.62 -13.98
N VAL A 66 0.72 -6.77 -14.99
CA VAL A 66 -0.37 -6.07 -15.72
C VAL A 66 -1.41 -7.02 -16.33
N LYS A 67 -1.01 -8.25 -16.70
CA LYS A 67 -1.92 -9.28 -17.21
C LYS A 67 -2.71 -10.04 -16.15
N ASP A 68 -2.35 -9.91 -14.88
CA ASP A 68 -3.10 -10.49 -13.77
C ASP A 68 -4.14 -9.49 -13.28
N GLN A 69 -5.13 -9.22 -14.14
CA GLN A 69 -6.15 -8.20 -13.92
C GLN A 69 -6.98 -8.48 -12.67
N ALA A 70 -7.20 -9.75 -12.34
CA ALA A 70 -7.90 -10.14 -11.12
C ALA A 70 -7.13 -9.72 -9.87
N ASN A 71 -5.82 -9.94 -9.84
CA ASN A 71 -4.98 -9.53 -8.72
C ASN A 71 -4.81 -8.01 -8.64
N VAL A 72 -4.65 -7.33 -9.79
CA VAL A 72 -4.64 -5.85 -9.87
C VAL A 72 -5.93 -5.27 -9.29
N ALA A 73 -7.10 -5.78 -9.72
CA ALA A 73 -8.40 -5.34 -9.23
C ALA A 73 -8.56 -5.60 -7.72
N ARG A 74 -8.11 -6.77 -7.23
CA ARG A 74 -8.12 -7.10 -5.80
C ARG A 74 -7.28 -6.09 -4.99
N VAL A 75 -6.06 -5.80 -5.43
CA VAL A 75 -5.17 -4.83 -4.77
C VAL A 75 -5.84 -3.45 -4.70
N LEU A 76 -6.41 -2.97 -5.81
CA LEU A 76 -7.11 -1.68 -5.84
C LEU A 76 -8.31 -1.64 -4.90
N ALA A 77 -9.08 -2.72 -4.82
CA ALA A 77 -10.24 -2.82 -3.95
C ALA A 77 -9.84 -2.88 -2.47
N GLU A 78 -9.03 -3.87 -2.10
CA GLU A 78 -8.70 -4.18 -0.71
C GLU A 78 -7.74 -3.15 -0.12
N TYR A 79 -6.59 -2.96 -0.76
CA TYR A 79 -5.55 -2.07 -0.23
C TYR A 79 -5.91 -0.61 -0.44
N GLY A 80 -6.62 -0.29 -1.53
CA GLY A 80 -7.14 1.05 -1.74
C GLY A 80 -8.13 1.46 -0.63
N ALA A 81 -8.99 0.53 -0.18
CA ALA A 81 -9.89 0.79 0.94
C ALA A 81 -9.13 1.03 2.25
N GLN A 82 -8.08 0.25 2.53
CA GLN A 82 -7.24 0.42 3.72
C GLN A 82 -6.53 1.79 3.74
N VAL A 83 -5.90 2.20 2.64
CA VAL A 83 -5.25 3.51 2.53
C VAL A 83 -6.25 4.64 2.74
N ARG A 84 -7.46 4.54 2.15
CA ARG A 84 -8.51 5.55 2.33
C ARG A 84 -8.99 5.62 3.78
N SER A 85 -9.24 4.49 4.43
CA SER A 85 -9.64 4.45 5.86
C SER A 85 -8.59 5.13 6.73
N TRP A 86 -7.32 4.75 6.56
CA TRP A 86 -6.21 5.31 7.33
C TRP A 86 -6.05 6.83 7.15
N ARG A 87 -6.24 7.33 5.91
CA ARG A 87 -6.19 8.77 5.61
C ARG A 87 -7.38 9.51 6.20
N ALA A 88 -8.59 8.92 6.15
CA ALA A 88 -9.79 9.51 6.72
C ALA A 88 -9.67 9.66 8.24
N GLU A 89 -9.26 8.59 8.93
CA GLU A 89 -9.02 8.60 10.39
C GLU A 89 -8.04 9.73 10.80
N ARG A 90 -6.96 9.92 10.04
CA ARG A 90 -5.98 11.00 10.32
C ARG A 90 -6.48 12.40 9.98
N ALA A 91 -7.28 12.56 8.93
CA ALA A 91 -7.89 13.83 8.61
C ALA A 91 -8.88 14.27 9.70
N GLU A 92 -9.65 13.34 10.24
CA GLU A 92 -10.56 13.58 11.37
C GLU A 92 -9.80 13.95 12.65
N HIS A 93 -8.70 13.26 12.95
CA HIS A 93 -7.83 13.61 14.08
C HIS A 93 -7.21 15.02 13.97
N HIS A 94 -6.89 15.48 12.76
CA HIS A 94 -6.41 16.85 12.56
C HIS A 94 -7.54 17.88 12.66
N ALA A 95 -8.76 17.56 12.21
CA ALA A 95 -9.92 18.46 12.28
C ALA A 95 -10.44 18.70 13.71
N VAL A 96 -10.23 17.76 14.63
CA VAL A 96 -10.62 17.90 16.05
C VAL A 96 -9.57 18.63 16.89
N ALA A 97 -8.35 18.78 16.36
CA ALA A 97 -7.22 19.42 17.05
C ALA A 97 -7.02 20.91 16.69
N VAL A 98 -7.95 21.51 15.93
CA VAL A 98 -7.91 22.92 15.48
C VAL A 98 -9.00 23.73 16.18
#